data_AF-A0A4W3JNU5-F1
#
_entry.id   AF-A0A4W3JNU5-F1
#
_cell.length_a   1.000
_cell.length_b   1.000
_cell.length_c   1.000
_cell.angle_alpha   90.00
_cell.angle_beta   90.00
_cell.angle_gamma   90.00
#
_symmetry.space_group_name_H-M   'P 1'
#
loop_
_entity.id
_entity.type
_entity.pdbx_description
1 polymer ?
#
loop_
_entity_poly.entity_id
_entity_poly.type
_entity_poly.pdbx_seq_one_letter_code
_entity_poly.pdbx_strand_id
1 'polypeptide(L)'
;MERFYWWDRESDLEHSQASETARESTQAPGMSTGPDSGLAPGKGQAAELIRRSKEAKGFAYCPYSKFRVGAALLTSAGKVFTGCNVENASSNLGICAERAAIQKAVSEGHLNFEAIAIASDLKDQFIFPCGACRQVMREFGTDWVVYLSAPDGTYKEMTVENLLPMSFGPDDLKKSKVTEDN
;
A
#
# COMPACT_ATOMS: atom_id res chain seq x y z
N MET A 1 -13.54 -6.42 40.59
CA MET A 1 -14.14 -6.32 39.25
C MET A 1 -13.90 -4.89 38.79
N GLU A 2 -12.74 -4.62 38.20
CA GLU A 2 -12.43 -3.28 37.66
C GLU A 2 -11.77 -3.46 36.29
N ARG A 3 -12.48 -2.98 35.26
CA ARG A 3 -12.01 -2.75 33.91
C ARG A 3 -11.67 -1.27 33.85
N PHE A 4 -10.43 -0.92 33.53
CA PHE A 4 -10.12 0.35 32.87
C PHE A 4 -8.98 0.11 31.86
N TYR A 5 -9.17 0.63 30.66
CA TYR A 5 -8.44 0.30 29.43
C TYR A 5 -7.13 1.11 29.34
N TRP A 6 -6.02 0.41 29.06
CA TRP A 6 -4.76 0.73 28.33
C TRP A 6 -4.26 2.19 28.11
N TRP A 7 -4.67 3.18 28.89
CA TRP A 7 -4.12 4.54 28.87
C TRP A 7 -3.48 4.97 30.19
N ASP A 8 -3.12 4.05 31.09
CA ASP A 8 -2.30 4.40 32.26
C ASP A 8 -0.83 4.52 31.85
N ARG A 9 -0.53 5.67 31.25
CA ARG A 9 0.82 6.13 30.94
C ARG A 9 1.23 7.24 31.92
N GLU A 10 1.03 7.01 33.22
CA GLU A 10 1.50 7.92 34.29
C GLU A 10 2.17 7.23 35.50
N SER A 11 2.37 5.91 35.52
CA SER A 11 2.97 5.22 36.70
C SER A 11 4.32 4.52 36.50
N ASP A 12 4.98 4.64 35.34
CA ASP A 12 6.30 4.02 35.10
C ASP A 12 7.45 5.04 34.93
N LEU A 13 7.30 6.25 35.47
CA LEU A 13 8.29 7.34 35.35
C LEU A 13 9.31 7.43 36.51
N GLU A 14 9.52 6.38 37.31
CA GLU A 14 10.48 6.47 38.43
C GLU A 14 11.72 5.57 38.40
N HIS A 15 11.94 4.67 37.43
CA HIS A 15 13.20 3.91 37.41
C HIS A 15 13.78 3.73 36.00
N SER A 16 14.48 4.75 35.50
CA SER A 16 15.73 4.61 34.71
C SER A 16 16.18 5.98 34.19
N GLN A 17 17.04 6.65 34.94
CA GLN A 17 17.86 7.73 34.41
C GLN A 17 18.95 7.11 33.50
N ALA A 18 18.73 7.11 32.20
CA ALA A 18 19.79 7.00 31.21
C ALA A 18 19.38 7.66 29.87
N SER A 19 20.05 8.75 29.53
CA SER A 19 20.11 9.46 28.24
C SER A 19 18.88 10.27 27.79
N GLU A 20 18.72 11.45 28.38
CA GLU A 20 18.09 12.61 27.73
C GLU A 20 18.96 13.10 26.55
N THR A 21 18.78 12.55 25.35
CA THR A 21 19.14 13.22 24.08
C THR A 21 18.44 12.54 22.91
N ALA A 22 17.12 12.70 22.78
CA ALA A 22 16.39 12.62 21.50
C ALA A 22 14.88 12.90 21.72
N ARG A 23 14.55 14.09 22.23
CA ARG A 23 13.24 14.70 21.97
C ARG A 23 13.43 15.71 20.85
N GLU A 24 13.47 15.22 19.61
CA GLU A 24 13.14 16.04 18.46
C GLU A 24 11.96 15.39 17.75
N SER A 25 10.88 16.16 17.70
CA SER A 25 9.66 15.89 16.97
C SER A 25 9.97 15.56 15.50
N THR A 26 9.95 14.28 15.14
CA THR A 26 9.76 13.91 13.74
C THR A 26 8.29 14.08 13.42
N GLN A 27 7.92 15.32 13.11
CA GLN A 27 6.76 15.58 12.27
C GLN A 27 6.95 14.70 11.04
N ALA A 28 6.04 13.74 10.81
CA ALA A 28 6.08 12.94 9.59
C ALA A 28 6.16 13.94 8.43
N PRO A 29 7.14 13.82 7.52
CA PRO A 29 7.22 14.75 6.40
C PRO A 29 5.86 14.68 5.70
N GLY A 30 5.21 15.83 5.52
CA GLY A 30 3.95 15.85 4.79
C GLY A 30 4.17 15.13 3.47
N MET A 31 3.33 14.15 3.15
CA MET A 31 3.31 13.52 1.83
C MET A 31 3.06 14.64 0.82
N SER A 32 4.13 15.19 0.26
CA SER A 32 4.04 16.28 -0.70
C SER A 32 3.26 15.74 -1.89
N THR A 33 2.07 16.30 -2.12
CA THR A 33 1.40 16.21 -3.42
C THR A 33 2.25 17.03 -4.39
N GLY A 34 3.33 16.43 -4.89
CA GLY A 34 4.13 17.03 -5.95
C GLY A 34 3.23 17.39 -7.15
N PRO A 35 3.64 18.35 -7.99
CA PRO A 35 2.78 18.99 -8.98
C PRO A 35 2.04 17.95 -9.83
N ASP A 36 0.74 18.20 -9.97
CA ASP A 36 -0.31 17.40 -10.62
C ASP A 36 -0.15 17.40 -12.16
N SER A 37 1.08 17.21 -12.66
CA SER A 37 1.32 17.05 -14.09
C SER A 37 0.95 15.62 -14.46
N GLY A 38 -0.24 15.45 -15.04
CA GLY A 38 -0.77 14.16 -15.49
C GLY A 38 0.28 13.36 -16.27
N LEU A 39 0.54 12.14 -15.83
CA LEU A 39 1.52 11.27 -16.46
C LEU A 39 0.90 10.67 -17.74
N ALA A 40 1.45 11.02 -18.91
CA ALA A 40 1.01 10.45 -20.18
C ALA A 40 1.54 9.01 -20.37
N PRO A 41 0.78 8.10 -21.02
CA PRO A 41 1.23 6.74 -21.26
C PRO A 41 2.48 6.69 -22.16
N GLY A 42 3.52 5.99 -21.72
CA GLY A 42 4.77 5.83 -22.48
C GLY A 42 5.94 5.24 -21.70
N LYS A 43 7.09 5.03 -22.37
CA LYS A 43 8.31 4.38 -21.83
C LYS A 43 8.88 4.98 -20.52
N GLY A 44 8.52 6.21 -20.16
CA GLY A 44 8.91 6.86 -18.90
C GLY A 44 7.99 6.57 -17.71
N GLN A 45 6.80 6.01 -17.94
CA GLN A 45 5.77 5.81 -16.92
C GLN A 45 6.22 4.85 -15.82
N ALA A 46 6.74 3.68 -16.19
CA ALA A 46 7.19 2.68 -15.23
C ALA A 46 8.30 3.22 -14.31
N ALA A 47 9.31 3.88 -14.89
CA ALA A 47 10.42 4.44 -14.14
C ALA A 47 9.96 5.51 -13.12
N GLU A 48 9.03 6.39 -13.52
CA GLU A 48 8.49 7.42 -12.63
C GLU A 48 7.64 6.82 -11.50
N LEU A 49 6.78 5.83 -11.81
CA LEU A 49 6.00 5.15 -10.77
C LEU A 49 6.89 4.38 -9.80
N ILE A 50 7.94 3.71 -10.29
CA ILE A 50 8.92 3.02 -9.44
C ILE A 50 9.70 4.03 -8.57
N ARG A 51 10.08 5.19 -9.12
CA ARG A 51 10.71 6.26 -8.34
C ARG A 51 9.79 6.72 -7.21
N ARG A 52 8.53 7.03 -7.52
CA ARG A 52 7.53 7.46 -6.53
C ARG A 52 7.21 6.39 -5.49
N SER A 53 7.18 5.10 -5.87
CA SER A 53 6.96 4.01 -4.91
C SER A 53 8.15 3.83 -3.96
N LYS A 54 9.40 4.02 -4.45
CA LYS A 54 10.60 4.05 -3.62
C LYS A 54 10.59 5.22 -2.63
N GLU A 55 10.12 6.40 -3.04
CA GLU A 55 9.94 7.55 -2.14
C GLU A 55 8.86 7.29 -1.09
N ALA A 56 7.72 6.74 -1.51
CA ALA A 56 6.61 6.39 -0.61
C ALA A 56 7.03 5.41 0.49
N LYS A 57 7.94 4.47 0.18
CA LYS A 57 8.51 3.52 1.15
C LYS A 57 9.19 4.22 2.34
N GLY A 58 9.70 5.44 2.16
CA GLY A 58 10.30 6.25 3.23
C GLY A 58 9.34 6.63 4.35
N PHE A 59 8.03 6.56 4.11
CA PHE A 59 6.98 6.91 5.07
C PHE A 59 6.40 5.70 5.81
N ALA A 60 6.87 4.48 5.51
CA ALA A 60 6.35 3.26 6.10
C ALA A 60 6.44 3.25 7.64
N TYR A 61 5.32 2.99 8.29
CA TYR A 61 5.27 2.71 9.73
C TYR A 61 5.29 1.20 9.94
N CYS A 62 6.48 0.63 10.10
CA CYS A 62 6.65 -0.81 10.27
C CYS A 62 7.60 -1.17 11.42
N PRO A 63 7.29 -0.78 12.67
CA PRO A 63 8.18 -1.04 13.80
C PRO A 63 8.27 -2.52 14.18
N TYR A 64 7.36 -3.38 13.72
CA TYR A 64 7.33 -4.79 14.09
C TYR A 64 8.12 -5.63 13.08
N SER A 65 7.78 -5.56 11.78
CA SER A 65 8.49 -6.34 10.75
C SER A 65 9.82 -5.74 10.34
N LYS A 66 9.98 -4.41 10.51
CA LYS A 66 11.08 -3.62 9.90
C LYS A 66 11.15 -3.77 8.37
N PHE A 67 10.06 -4.18 7.74
CA PHE A 67 9.98 -4.43 6.31
C PHE A 67 9.16 -3.33 5.63
N ARG A 68 9.86 -2.37 5.01
CA ARG A 68 9.23 -1.22 4.39
C ARG A 68 8.77 -1.55 2.98
N VAL A 69 7.54 -1.15 2.66
CA VAL A 69 6.94 -1.27 1.32
C VAL A 69 6.33 0.08 0.96
N GLY A 70 6.55 0.51 -0.27
CA GLY A 70 5.92 1.68 -0.87
C GLY A 70 5.20 1.31 -2.16
N ALA A 71 4.14 2.06 -2.48
CA ALA A 71 3.36 1.90 -3.69
C ALA A 71 3.04 3.25 -4.33
N ALA A 72 2.92 3.27 -5.66
CA ALA A 72 2.49 4.42 -6.44
C ALA A 72 1.50 3.97 -7.52
N LEU A 73 0.26 4.45 -7.43
CA LEU A 73 -0.89 4.11 -8.26
C LEU A 73 -1.17 5.24 -9.26
N LEU A 74 -1.19 4.92 -10.54
CA LEU A 74 -1.60 5.81 -11.62
C LEU A 74 -3.08 5.58 -11.97
N THR A 75 -3.83 6.67 -11.97
CA THR A 75 -5.23 6.69 -12.43
C THR A 75 -5.32 6.98 -13.92
N SER A 76 -6.43 6.64 -14.56
CA SER A 76 -6.68 6.97 -15.97
C SER A 76 -6.75 8.48 -16.25
N ALA A 77 -6.91 9.31 -15.20
CA ALA A 77 -6.83 10.76 -15.28
C ALA A 77 -5.37 11.30 -15.23
N GLY A 78 -4.37 10.42 -15.17
CA GLY A 78 -2.95 10.78 -15.10
C GLY A 78 -2.45 11.15 -13.70
N LYS A 79 -3.33 11.18 -12.68
CA LYS A 79 -2.96 11.50 -11.29
C LYS A 79 -2.32 10.28 -10.61
N VAL A 80 -1.29 10.53 -9.80
CA VAL A 80 -0.55 9.50 -9.06
C VAL A 80 -0.80 9.59 -7.56
N PHE A 81 -1.20 8.46 -6.97
CA PHE A 81 -1.41 8.30 -5.54
C PHE A 81 -0.35 7.40 -4.92
N THR A 82 0.30 7.86 -3.86
CA THR A 82 1.30 7.07 -3.15
C THR A 82 0.75 6.50 -1.84
N GLY A 83 1.31 5.37 -1.43
CA GLY A 83 1.00 4.70 -0.16
C GLY A 83 2.20 3.92 0.38
N CYS A 84 2.15 3.61 1.67
CA CYS A 84 3.17 2.80 2.36
C CYS A 84 2.48 1.83 3.33
N ASN A 85 3.19 0.79 3.77
CA ASN A 85 2.63 -0.09 4.78
C ASN A 85 2.60 0.59 6.16
N VAL A 86 1.50 0.38 6.88
CA VAL A 86 1.29 0.86 8.25
C VAL A 86 0.88 -0.32 9.10
N GLU A 87 1.76 -0.69 10.03
CA GLU A 87 1.55 -1.80 10.95
C GLU A 87 0.81 -1.37 12.21
N ASN A 88 0.37 -2.36 12.98
CA ASN A 88 -0.29 -2.18 14.25
C ASN A 88 0.13 -3.31 15.20
N ALA A 89 0.06 -3.07 16.52
CA ALA A 89 0.33 -4.08 17.54
C ALA A 89 -0.59 -5.31 17.39
N SER A 90 -1.84 -5.08 16.96
CA SER A 90 -2.70 -6.14 16.46
C SER A 90 -2.44 -6.32 14.96
N SER A 91 -1.66 -7.35 14.61
CA SER A 91 -1.14 -7.55 13.25
C SER A 91 -2.22 -7.56 12.16
N ASN A 92 -3.45 -7.97 12.48
CA ASN A 92 -4.58 -8.02 11.54
C ASN A 92 -5.12 -6.63 11.15
N LEU A 93 -4.79 -5.58 11.91
CA LEU A 93 -5.19 -4.21 11.63
C LEU A 93 -4.18 -3.48 10.71
N GLY A 94 -3.04 -4.11 10.42
CA GLY A 94 -2.06 -3.56 9.52
C GLY A 94 -2.56 -3.45 8.08
N ILE A 95 -2.10 -2.41 7.37
CA ILE A 95 -2.42 -2.18 5.97
C ILE A 95 -1.16 -2.18 5.11
N CYS A 96 -1.26 -2.79 3.92
CA CYS A 96 -0.17 -2.84 2.94
C CYS A 96 -0.12 -1.55 2.10
N ALA A 97 1.02 -1.26 1.50
CA ALA A 97 1.24 -0.05 0.73
C ALA A 97 0.26 0.10 -0.46
N GLU A 98 -0.03 -1.01 -1.13
CA GLU A 98 -0.93 -1.05 -2.29
C GLU A 98 -2.35 -0.66 -1.89
N ARG A 99 -2.85 -1.25 -0.78
CA ARG A 99 -4.18 -0.93 -0.25
C ARG A 99 -4.24 0.53 0.22
N ALA A 100 -3.19 1.05 0.86
CA ALA A 100 -3.14 2.46 1.25
C ALA A 100 -3.21 3.40 0.04
N ALA A 101 -2.47 3.12 -1.03
CA ALA A 101 -2.51 3.94 -2.26
C ALA A 101 -3.88 3.89 -2.95
N ILE A 102 -4.47 2.70 -3.08
CA ILE A 102 -5.80 2.49 -3.67
C ILE A 102 -6.87 3.21 -2.85
N GLN A 103 -6.90 3.01 -1.53
CA GLN A 103 -7.88 3.63 -0.65
C GLN A 103 -7.80 5.17 -0.72
N LYS A 104 -6.59 5.72 -0.80
CA LYS A 104 -6.40 7.17 -0.99
C LYS A 104 -7.04 7.64 -2.31
N ALA A 105 -6.72 6.99 -3.42
CA ALA A 105 -7.28 7.33 -4.73
C ALA A 105 -8.82 7.25 -4.74
N VAL A 106 -9.37 6.18 -4.18
CA VAL A 106 -10.82 5.96 -4.07
C VAL A 106 -11.48 7.04 -3.22
N SER A 107 -10.87 7.40 -2.08
CA SER A 107 -11.39 8.45 -1.20
C SER A 107 -11.39 9.84 -1.85
N GLU A 108 -10.55 10.05 -2.87
CA GLU A 108 -10.49 11.27 -3.68
C GLU A 108 -11.29 11.16 -4.99
N GLY A 109 -12.13 10.12 -5.15
CA GLY A 109 -13.06 9.98 -6.28
C GLY A 109 -12.49 9.30 -7.53
N HIS A 110 -11.31 8.68 -7.45
CA HIS A 110 -10.70 7.98 -8.58
C HIS A 110 -10.95 6.47 -8.49
N LEU A 111 -11.67 5.92 -9.47
CA LEU A 111 -12.05 4.50 -9.52
C LEU A 111 -11.47 3.73 -10.73
N ASN A 112 -10.81 4.42 -11.66
CA ASN A 112 -10.22 3.82 -12.85
C ASN A 112 -8.69 3.94 -12.79
N PHE A 113 -8.00 2.81 -12.91
CA PHE A 113 -6.56 2.69 -12.69
C PHE A 113 -5.85 2.12 -13.92
N GLU A 114 -4.67 2.65 -14.20
CA GLU A 114 -3.83 2.22 -15.35
C GLU A 114 -2.68 1.33 -14.89
N ALA A 115 -2.03 1.71 -13.79
CA ALA A 115 -0.88 0.97 -13.29
C ALA A 115 -0.62 1.22 -11.81
N ILE A 116 0.06 0.29 -11.14
CA ILE A 116 0.65 0.49 -9.80
C ILE A 116 2.07 -0.06 -9.75
N ALA A 117 3.00 0.70 -9.19
CA ALA A 117 4.35 0.23 -8.90
C ALA A 117 4.52 -0.07 -7.42
N ILE A 118 5.24 -1.14 -7.08
CA ILE A 118 5.50 -1.59 -5.71
C ILE A 118 7.01 -1.68 -5.50
N ALA A 119 7.52 -1.15 -4.39
CA ALA A 119 8.92 -1.19 -3.99
C ALA A 119 9.07 -1.66 -2.55
N SER A 120 10.12 -2.44 -2.27
CA SER A 120 10.47 -2.89 -0.91
C SER A 120 11.98 -2.78 -0.65
N ASP A 121 12.43 -3.31 0.49
CA ASP A 121 13.84 -3.47 0.84
C ASP A 121 14.41 -4.88 0.51
N LEU A 122 13.65 -5.75 -0.18
CA LEU A 122 14.15 -7.06 -0.60
C LEU A 122 15.31 -6.92 -1.58
N LYS A 123 16.46 -7.51 -1.23
CA LYS A 123 17.60 -7.61 -2.14
C LYS A 123 17.36 -8.70 -3.18
N ASP A 124 17.79 -8.44 -4.41
CA ASP A 124 17.86 -9.40 -5.52
C ASP A 124 16.55 -10.13 -5.86
N GLN A 125 15.41 -9.61 -5.41
CA GLN A 125 14.07 -10.17 -5.65
C GLN A 125 13.05 -9.06 -5.90
N PHE A 126 12.09 -9.36 -6.76
CA PHE A 126 10.92 -8.50 -6.97
C PHE A 126 9.93 -8.67 -5.82
N ILE A 127 9.36 -7.56 -5.34
CA ILE A 127 8.27 -7.61 -4.38
C ILE A 127 6.96 -7.95 -5.08
N PHE A 128 6.24 -8.97 -4.59
CA PHE A 128 4.92 -9.34 -5.08
C PHE A 128 3.83 -8.86 -4.12
N PRO A 129 2.67 -8.37 -4.63
CA PRO A 129 1.55 -8.03 -3.78
C PRO A 129 0.99 -9.28 -3.11
N CYS A 130 0.57 -9.15 -1.85
CA CYS A 130 -0.07 -10.24 -1.12
C CYS A 130 -1.48 -10.52 -1.69
N GLY A 131 -2.06 -11.69 -1.37
CA GLY A 131 -3.38 -12.08 -1.88
C GLY A 131 -4.49 -11.05 -1.61
N ALA A 132 -4.48 -10.44 -0.42
CA ALA A 132 -5.45 -9.40 -0.08
C ALA A 132 -5.32 -8.14 -0.95
N CYS A 133 -4.08 -7.71 -1.26
CA CYS A 133 -3.84 -6.59 -2.16
C CYS A 133 -4.31 -6.91 -3.57
N ARG A 134 -4.02 -8.11 -4.08
CA ARG A 134 -4.48 -8.56 -5.41
C ARG A 134 -6.00 -8.55 -5.50
N GLN A 135 -6.68 -9.01 -4.45
CA GLN A 135 -8.14 -9.03 -4.41
C GLN A 135 -8.74 -7.61 -4.39
N VAL A 136 -8.12 -6.67 -3.66
CA VAL A 136 -8.53 -5.25 -3.68
C VAL A 136 -8.26 -4.62 -5.05
N MET A 137 -7.13 -4.92 -5.69
CA MET A 137 -6.85 -4.45 -7.04
C MET A 137 -7.91 -4.93 -8.04
N ARG A 138 -8.29 -6.21 -7.95
CA ARG A 138 -9.27 -6.86 -8.84
C ARG A 138 -10.67 -6.26 -8.76
N GLU A 139 -11.03 -5.64 -7.64
CA GLU A 139 -12.29 -4.92 -7.49
C GLU A 139 -12.42 -3.76 -8.50
N PHE A 140 -11.29 -3.16 -8.89
CA PHE A 140 -11.23 -2.01 -9.80
C PHE A 140 -10.80 -2.39 -11.22
N GLY A 141 -10.98 -3.67 -11.59
CA GLY A 141 -10.62 -4.20 -12.90
C GLY A 141 -9.43 -5.15 -12.86
N THR A 142 -9.26 -5.91 -13.95
CA THR A 142 -8.25 -6.95 -14.08
C THR A 142 -7.17 -6.63 -15.12
N ASP A 143 -7.48 -5.74 -16.06
CA ASP A 143 -6.63 -5.38 -17.21
C ASP A 143 -5.86 -4.09 -16.98
N TRP A 144 -5.12 -4.03 -15.87
CA TRP A 144 -4.22 -2.92 -15.57
C TRP A 144 -2.93 -3.43 -14.94
N VAL A 145 -1.89 -2.61 -15.02
CA VAL A 145 -0.50 -3.06 -14.89
C VAL A 145 0.01 -2.98 -13.45
N VAL A 146 0.79 -3.96 -13.04
CA VAL A 146 1.51 -4.01 -11.76
C VAL A 146 3.00 -4.11 -12.04
N TYR A 147 3.76 -3.07 -11.67
CA TYR A 147 5.21 -3.04 -11.73
C TYR A 147 5.82 -3.53 -10.42
N LEU A 148 6.41 -4.71 -10.48
CA LEU A 148 7.08 -5.37 -9.36
C LEU A 148 8.55 -4.99 -9.40
N SER A 149 8.98 -4.04 -8.56
CA SER A 149 10.35 -3.50 -8.63
C SER A 149 11.31 -4.20 -7.68
N ALA A 150 12.59 -4.19 -8.07
CA ALA A 150 13.72 -4.47 -7.20
C ALA A 150 14.47 -3.17 -6.84
N PRO A 151 15.30 -3.15 -5.78
CA PRO A 151 16.02 -1.95 -5.35
C PRO A 151 16.93 -1.33 -6.42
N ASP A 152 17.51 -2.15 -7.30
CA ASP A 152 18.37 -1.74 -8.42
C ASP A 152 17.60 -1.01 -9.55
N GLY A 153 16.27 -0.99 -9.50
CA GLY A 153 15.41 -0.35 -10.49
C GLY A 153 14.97 -1.28 -11.62
N THR A 154 15.43 -2.52 -11.66
CA THR A 154 14.83 -3.56 -12.51
C THR A 154 13.41 -3.85 -12.04
N TYR A 155 12.55 -4.29 -12.95
CA TYR A 155 11.18 -4.61 -12.63
C TYR A 155 10.62 -5.73 -13.51
N LYS A 156 9.58 -6.38 -12.99
CA LYS A 156 8.66 -7.22 -13.76
C LYS A 156 7.34 -6.49 -13.96
N GLU A 157 6.75 -6.70 -15.13
CA GLU A 157 5.42 -6.21 -15.47
C GLU A 157 4.44 -7.38 -15.49
N MET A 158 3.31 -7.24 -14.80
CA MET A 158 2.22 -8.21 -14.81
C MET A 158 0.89 -7.47 -14.79
N THR A 159 -0.17 -8.07 -15.34
CA THR A 159 -1.53 -7.56 -15.13
C THR A 159 -2.09 -8.09 -13.81
N VAL A 160 -3.15 -7.46 -13.31
CA VAL A 160 -3.91 -7.97 -12.15
C VAL A 160 -4.47 -9.36 -12.43
N GLU A 161 -4.97 -9.62 -13.65
CA GLU A 161 -5.42 -10.96 -14.07
C GLU A 161 -4.32 -12.02 -13.92
N ASN A 162 -3.11 -11.73 -14.38
CA ASN A 162 -1.99 -12.67 -14.29
C ASN A 162 -1.56 -12.93 -12.84
N LEU A 163 -1.79 -11.96 -11.94
CA LEU A 163 -1.49 -12.11 -10.52
C LEU A 163 -2.58 -12.85 -9.75
N LEU A 164 -3.82 -12.82 -10.22
CA LEU A 164 -4.98 -13.45 -9.57
C LEU A 164 -5.90 -14.12 -10.60
N PRO A 165 -5.45 -15.24 -11.22
CA PRO A 165 -6.25 -15.94 -12.22
C PRO A 165 -7.51 -16.54 -11.60
N MET A 166 -8.60 -16.58 -12.38
CA MET A 166 -9.90 -17.13 -11.95
C MET A 166 -10.42 -16.49 -10.67
N SER A 167 -10.25 -15.17 -10.55
CA SER A 167 -10.55 -14.41 -9.34
C SER A 167 -12.04 -14.31 -9.03
N PHE A 168 -12.37 -14.48 -7.75
CA PHE A 168 -13.67 -14.07 -7.21
C PHE A 168 -13.87 -12.57 -7.34
N GLY A 169 -15.07 -12.09 -7.66
CA GLY A 169 -15.39 -10.67 -7.62
C GLY A 169 -16.87 -10.34 -7.80
N PRO A 170 -17.20 -9.09 -8.19
CA PRO A 170 -18.59 -8.61 -8.26
C PRO A 170 -19.51 -9.46 -9.15
N ASP A 171 -18.96 -10.12 -10.17
CA ASP A 171 -19.72 -10.96 -11.09
C ASP A 171 -20.21 -12.25 -10.42
N ASP A 172 -19.48 -12.78 -9.42
CA ASP A 172 -19.90 -13.96 -8.66
C ASP A 172 -21.12 -13.67 -7.77
N LEU A 173 -21.21 -12.45 -7.24
CA LEU A 173 -22.34 -12.02 -6.41
C LEU A 173 -23.65 -11.89 -7.20
N LYS A 174 -23.58 -11.77 -8.52
CA LYS A 174 -24.73 -11.67 -9.44
C LYS A 174 -25.23 -13.02 -9.94
N LYS A 175 -24.48 -14.12 -9.70
CA LYS A 175 -24.85 -15.46 -10.14
C LYS A 175 -26.03 -16.00 -9.33
N SER A 176 -26.83 -16.86 -9.95
CA SER A 176 -27.92 -17.57 -9.28
C SER A 176 -27.37 -18.43 -8.14
N LYS A 177 -27.98 -18.29 -6.95
CA LYS A 177 -27.64 -19.10 -5.78
C LYS A 177 -28.55 -20.33 -5.75
N VAL A 178 -28.04 -21.43 -5.21
CA VAL A 178 -28.89 -22.57 -4.85
C VAL A 178 -29.86 -22.08 -3.78
N THR A 179 -31.16 -22.18 -4.05
CA THR A 179 -32.22 -22.04 -3.05
C THR A 179 -32.53 -23.43 -2.50
N GLU A 180 -32.80 -23.55 -1.20
CA GLU A 180 -33.12 -24.83 -0.51
C GLU A 180 -34.52 -25.38 -0.88
N ASP A 181 -34.88 -25.34 -2.15
CA ASP A 181 -36.08 -25.97 -2.70
C ASP A 181 -35.66 -27.03 -3.75
N ASN A 182 -35.04 -28.11 -3.26
CA ASN A 182 -34.98 -29.47 -3.86
C ASN A 182 -34.25 -30.44 -2.93
#